data_AF-A0A356NPK4-F1
#
_entry.id   AF-A0A356NPK4-F1
#
_cell.length_a   1.000
_cell.length_b   1.000
_cell.length_c   1.000
_cell.angle_alpha   90.00
_cell.angle_beta   90.00
_cell.angle_gamma   90.00
#
_symmetry.space_group_name_H-M   'P 1'
#
loop_
_entity.id
_entity.type
_entity.pdbx_description
1 polymer ?
#
loop_
_entity_poly.entity_id
_entity_poly.type
_entity_poly.pdbx_seq_one_letter_code
_entity_poly.pdbx_strand_id
1 'polypeptide(L)'
;MVQKKVNKWLVVLMLIVFAGTRWPGLMPMNFSAAYALAFCAGLYFPPKLAWLIPLGTLAVTDLALNAYYGYWPQWYQLSNYLGYASLIGLGQWMSKKDHWSKLIGGGLVGACLFYLITNTMAWLLNPFENKEYTRDLSGWLLALTTGTSGLPPTWMFLRNTLISGGLFTGLFVGAAKWIEARETAAEEESDTENEPEDIEPEKATV
;
A
#
# COMPACT_ATOMS: atom_id res chain seq x y z
N MET A 1 17.72 6.57 12.99
CA MET A 1 16.42 6.50 12.28
C MET A 1 15.69 7.81 12.51
N VAL A 2 15.39 8.57 11.44
CA VAL A 2 14.61 9.80 11.54
C VAL A 2 13.19 9.47 12.02
N GLN A 3 12.71 10.15 13.05
CA GLN A 3 11.33 10.02 13.54
C GLN A 3 10.37 10.52 12.45
N LYS A 4 9.64 9.62 11.80
CA LYS A 4 8.58 9.99 10.86
C LYS A 4 7.36 10.43 11.67
N LYS A 5 6.99 11.70 11.63
CA LYS A 5 5.71 12.19 12.17
C LYS A 5 4.59 11.65 11.26
N VAL A 6 3.63 10.93 11.83
CA VAL A 6 2.47 10.43 11.09
C VAL A 6 1.42 11.51 11.01
N ASN A 7 1.02 11.87 9.78
CA ASN A 7 -0.17 12.67 9.60
C ASN A 7 -1.42 11.78 9.73
N LYS A 8 -2.28 12.07 10.71
CA LYS A 8 -3.49 11.28 11.01
C LYS A 8 -4.50 11.32 9.86
N TRP A 9 -4.62 12.44 9.14
CA TRP A 9 -5.52 12.58 8.00
C TRP A 9 -5.10 11.69 6.84
N LEU A 10 -3.80 11.58 6.57
CA LEU A 10 -3.27 10.67 5.57
C LEU A 10 -3.62 9.22 5.92
N VAL A 11 -3.44 8.81 7.18
CA VAL A 11 -3.82 7.45 7.64
C VAL A 11 -5.31 7.22 7.42
N VAL A 12 -6.17 8.14 7.88
CA VAL A 12 -7.63 8.02 7.76
C VAL A 12 -8.05 7.91 6.29
N LEU A 13 -7.52 8.77 5.41
CA LEU A 13 -7.79 8.72 3.98
C LEU A 13 -7.39 7.38 3.38
N MET A 14 -6.19 6.88 3.70
CA MET A 14 -5.72 5.59 3.19
C MET A 14 -6.60 4.43 3.64
N LEU A 15 -7.05 4.45 4.90
CA LEU A 15 -7.93 3.40 5.46
C LEU A 15 -9.35 3.47 4.88
N ILE A 16 -9.92 4.66 4.68
CA ILE A 16 -11.26 4.82 4.07
C ILE A 16 -11.23 4.33 2.62
N VAL A 17 -10.24 4.76 1.83
CA VAL A 17 -10.09 4.31 0.44
C VAL A 17 -9.92 2.79 0.40
N PHE A 18 -9.06 2.24 1.27
CA PHE A 18 -8.87 0.80 1.38
C PHE A 18 -10.17 0.05 1.72
N ALA A 19 -10.88 0.48 2.75
CA ALA A 19 -12.16 -0.11 3.16
C ALA A 19 -13.19 -0.09 2.03
N GLY A 20 -13.29 1.03 1.30
CA GLY A 20 -14.13 1.14 0.11
C GLY A 20 -13.76 0.08 -0.93
N THR A 21 -12.47 -0.05 -1.26
CA THR A 21 -12.04 -1.05 -2.26
C THR A 21 -12.23 -2.51 -1.84
N ARG A 22 -12.43 -2.77 -0.55
CA ARG A 22 -12.64 -4.12 0.02
C ARG A 22 -14.12 -4.46 0.17
N TRP A 23 -15.03 -3.52 -0.10
CA TRP A 23 -16.46 -3.75 0.03
C TRP A 23 -16.93 -4.81 -0.96
N PRO A 24 -17.64 -5.88 -0.52
CA PRO A 24 -18.11 -6.94 -1.41
C PRO A 24 -18.92 -6.40 -2.59
N GLY A 25 -18.51 -6.80 -3.81
CA GLY A 25 -19.18 -6.41 -5.06
C GLY A 25 -18.85 -5.01 -5.60
N LEU A 26 -18.10 -4.17 -4.87
CA LEU A 26 -17.76 -2.82 -5.36
C LEU A 26 -16.65 -2.82 -6.40
N MET A 27 -15.62 -3.64 -6.20
CA MET A 27 -14.44 -3.69 -7.06
C MET A 27 -14.32 -5.02 -7.81
N PRO A 28 -13.73 -5.02 -9.01
CA PRO A 28 -13.34 -6.26 -9.69
C PRO A 28 -12.37 -7.11 -8.86
N MET A 29 -12.26 -8.40 -9.21
CA MET A 29 -11.31 -9.32 -8.57
C MET A 29 -9.88 -8.77 -8.62
N ASN A 30 -9.20 -8.80 -7.47
CA ASN A 30 -7.83 -8.30 -7.30
C ASN A 30 -7.62 -6.83 -7.71
N PHE A 31 -8.69 -6.02 -7.69
CA PHE A 31 -8.60 -4.57 -7.85
C PHE A 31 -8.83 -3.90 -6.49
N SER A 32 -7.75 -3.50 -5.81
CA SER A 32 -7.85 -2.92 -4.46
C SER A 32 -6.71 -1.96 -4.16
N ALA A 33 -6.92 -1.07 -3.18
CA ALA A 33 -5.88 -0.22 -2.61
C ALA A 33 -4.95 -0.96 -1.64
N ALA A 34 -5.14 -2.27 -1.39
CA ALA A 34 -4.34 -3.07 -0.47
C ALA A 34 -2.82 -2.93 -0.69
N TYR A 35 -2.39 -3.04 -1.95
CA TYR A 35 -0.99 -2.97 -2.35
C TYR A 35 -0.40 -1.57 -2.09
N ALA A 36 -1.13 -0.54 -2.52
CA ALA A 36 -0.75 0.84 -2.29
C ALA A 36 -0.72 1.19 -0.81
N LEU A 37 -1.68 0.70 -0.01
CA LEU A 37 -1.71 0.88 1.44
C LEU A 37 -0.45 0.29 2.09
N ALA A 38 -0.10 -0.97 1.77
CA ALA A 38 1.09 -1.63 2.29
C ALA A 38 2.37 -0.87 1.92
N PHE A 39 2.55 -0.52 0.65
CA PHE A 39 3.72 0.21 0.17
C PHE A 39 3.81 1.63 0.78
N CYS A 40 2.74 2.42 0.69
CA CYS A 40 2.72 3.79 1.20
C CYS A 40 2.81 3.86 2.74
N ALA A 41 2.32 2.85 3.47
CA ALA A 41 2.56 2.75 4.91
C ALA A 41 4.05 2.61 5.21
N GLY A 42 4.78 1.76 4.47
CA GLY A 42 6.24 1.68 4.55
C GLY A 42 6.94 3.02 4.27
N LEU A 43 6.44 3.73 3.26
CA LEU A 43 6.98 5.01 2.82
C LEU A 43 6.76 6.15 3.81
N TYR A 44 5.56 6.30 4.36
CA TYR A 44 5.16 7.47 5.14
C TYR A 44 5.10 7.25 6.66
N PHE A 45 4.89 6.03 7.14
CA PHE A 45 4.71 5.79 8.58
C PHE A 45 6.03 5.42 9.28
N PRO A 46 6.17 5.70 10.58
CA PRO A 46 7.25 5.19 11.40
C PRO A 46 7.24 3.65 11.39
N PRO A 47 8.41 3.00 11.54
CA PRO A 47 8.56 1.57 11.32
C PRO A 47 7.49 0.72 12.01
N LYS A 48 7.20 0.94 13.30
CA LYS A 48 6.20 0.17 14.04
C LYS A 48 4.79 0.28 13.43
N LEU A 49 4.36 1.49 13.08
CA LEU A 49 3.03 1.73 12.51
C LEU A 49 2.93 1.31 11.05
N ALA A 50 4.04 1.40 10.31
CA ALA A 50 4.14 0.91 8.94
C ALA A 50 3.86 -0.58 8.81
N TRP A 51 4.17 -1.37 9.86
CA TRP A 51 3.83 -2.79 9.92
C TRP A 51 2.45 -3.03 10.52
N LEU A 52 2.16 -2.40 11.66
CA LEU A 52 0.94 -2.67 12.43
C LEU A 52 -0.34 -2.26 11.69
N ILE A 53 -0.37 -1.05 11.12
CA ILE A 53 -1.60 -0.51 10.50
C ILE A 53 -2.02 -1.32 9.27
N PRO A 54 -1.18 -1.47 8.21
CA PRO A 54 -1.63 -2.19 7.03
C PRO A 54 -1.89 -3.67 7.31
N LEU A 55 -0.98 -4.38 8.01
CA LEU A 55 -1.17 -5.81 8.26
C LEU A 55 -2.32 -6.09 9.24
N GLY A 56 -2.48 -5.26 10.27
CA GLY A 56 -3.61 -5.38 11.19
C GLY A 56 -4.95 -5.13 10.50
N THR A 57 -5.02 -4.10 9.65
CA THR A 57 -6.24 -3.80 8.89
C THR A 57 -6.55 -4.93 7.91
N LEU A 58 -5.53 -5.43 7.18
CA LEU A 58 -5.67 -6.59 6.29
C LEU A 58 -6.19 -7.80 7.05
N ALA A 59 -5.59 -8.17 8.18
CA ALA A 59 -6.02 -9.29 9.01
C ALA A 59 -7.47 -9.17 9.47
N VAL A 60 -7.86 -8.02 10.00
CA VAL A 60 -9.25 -7.80 10.44
C VAL A 60 -10.22 -7.88 9.25
N THR A 61 -9.89 -7.26 8.11
CA THR A 61 -10.76 -7.32 6.94
C THR A 61 -10.83 -8.71 6.31
N ASP A 62 -9.73 -9.46 6.30
CA ASP A 62 -9.70 -10.82 5.78
C ASP A 62 -10.55 -11.72 6.68
N LEU A 63 -10.47 -11.60 8.02
CA LEU A 63 -11.35 -12.34 8.93
C LEU A 63 -12.83 -12.00 8.70
N ALA A 64 -13.16 -10.72 8.56
CA ALA A 64 -14.53 -10.28 8.30
C ALA A 64 -15.06 -10.79 6.96
N LEU A 65 -14.24 -10.76 5.90
CA LEU A 65 -14.61 -11.26 4.58
C LEU A 65 -14.74 -12.79 4.57
N ASN A 66 -13.80 -13.51 5.20
CA ASN A 66 -13.90 -14.97 5.36
C ASN A 66 -15.22 -15.32 6.07
N ALA A 67 -15.55 -14.66 7.18
CA ALA A 67 -16.82 -14.86 7.88
C ALA A 67 -18.04 -14.52 7.01
N TYR A 68 -18.02 -13.41 6.29
CA TYR A 68 -19.11 -12.99 5.37
C TYR A 68 -19.37 -14.03 4.27
N TYR A 69 -18.31 -14.60 3.70
CA TYR A 69 -18.41 -15.63 2.67
C TYR A 69 -18.55 -17.08 3.22
N GLY A 70 -18.60 -17.25 4.55
CA GLY A 70 -18.74 -18.56 5.18
C GLY A 70 -17.47 -19.44 5.14
N TYR A 71 -16.29 -18.85 4.97
CA TYR A 71 -15.00 -19.54 4.97
C TYR A 71 -14.25 -19.38 6.29
N TRP A 72 -13.43 -20.38 6.62
CA TRP A 72 -12.44 -20.27 7.70
C TRP A 72 -11.11 -19.74 7.15
N PRO A 73 -10.33 -18.96 7.93
CA PRO A 73 -9.00 -18.53 7.54
C PRO A 73 -8.11 -19.74 7.22
N GLN A 74 -7.44 -19.68 6.07
CA GLN A 74 -6.64 -20.79 5.57
C GLN A 74 -5.15 -20.49 5.76
N TRP A 75 -4.37 -21.51 6.13
CA TRP A 75 -2.94 -21.36 6.42
C TRP A 75 -2.15 -20.81 5.22
N TYR A 76 -2.54 -21.17 3.99
CA TYR A 76 -1.87 -20.69 2.77
C TYR A 76 -2.11 -19.19 2.51
N GLN A 77 -3.07 -18.55 3.20
CA GLN A 77 -3.25 -17.09 3.14
C GLN A 77 -2.01 -16.35 3.69
N LEU A 78 -1.19 -17.01 4.54
CA LEU A 78 0.07 -16.44 5.04
C LEU A 78 1.03 -16.03 3.92
N SER A 79 0.97 -16.68 2.75
CA SER A 79 1.75 -16.27 1.58
C SER A 79 1.40 -14.86 1.09
N ASN A 80 0.13 -14.44 1.24
CA ASN A 80 -0.29 -13.08 0.92
C ASN A 80 0.33 -12.07 1.89
N TYR A 81 0.41 -12.42 3.18
CA TYR A 81 1.04 -11.57 4.20
C TYR A 81 2.54 -11.40 3.96
N LEU A 82 3.23 -12.43 3.46
CA LEU A 82 4.62 -12.30 3.01
C LEU A 82 4.73 -11.33 1.83
N GLY A 83 3.81 -11.41 0.86
CA GLY A 83 3.72 -10.43 -0.21
C GLY A 83 3.53 -9.01 0.33
N TYR A 84 2.54 -8.78 1.20
CA TYR A 84 2.31 -7.46 1.79
C TYR A 84 3.51 -6.95 2.61
N ALA A 85 4.18 -7.82 3.35
CA ALA A 85 5.41 -7.50 4.06
C ALA A 85 6.51 -7.02 3.11
N SER A 86 6.65 -7.63 1.92
CA SER A 86 7.62 -7.18 0.91
C SER A 86 7.30 -5.78 0.37
N LEU A 87 6.02 -5.42 0.20
CA LEU A 87 5.64 -4.06 -0.20
C LEU A 87 5.96 -3.04 0.89
N ILE A 88 5.70 -3.35 2.16
CA ILE A 88 6.04 -2.48 3.30
C ILE A 88 7.56 -2.27 3.34
N GLY A 89 8.35 -3.35 3.22
CA GLY A 89 9.81 -3.29 3.18
C GLY A 89 10.33 -2.44 2.03
N LEU A 90 9.78 -2.62 0.82
CA LEU A 90 10.12 -1.81 -0.35
C LEU A 90 9.81 -0.33 -0.11
N GLY A 91 8.65 -0.02 0.45
CA GLY A 91 8.27 1.36 0.81
C GLY A 91 9.22 1.98 1.85
N GLN A 92 9.70 1.19 2.82
CA GLN A 92 10.66 1.65 3.82
C GLN A 92 12.04 1.98 3.25
N TRP A 93 12.43 1.35 2.15
CA TRP A 93 13.70 1.62 1.45
C TRP A 93 13.64 2.88 0.57
N MET A 94 12.44 3.37 0.27
CA MET A 94 12.25 4.57 -0.55
C MET A 94 12.20 5.84 0.29
N SER A 95 12.51 6.97 -0.34
CA SER A 95 12.45 8.28 0.30
C SER A 95 11.14 8.96 -0.02
N LYS A 96 10.46 9.51 1.00
CA LYS A 96 9.25 10.33 0.78
C LYS A 96 9.51 11.58 -0.08
N LYS A 97 10.78 12.01 -0.18
CA LYS A 97 11.23 13.12 -1.05
C LYS A 97 11.46 12.70 -2.50
N ASP A 98 11.37 11.42 -2.82
CA ASP A 98 11.53 10.94 -4.19
C ASP A 98 10.49 11.57 -5.13
N HIS A 99 10.86 11.64 -6.41
CA HIS A 99 9.98 12.16 -7.46
C HIS A 99 8.71 11.30 -7.56
N TRP A 100 7.58 11.92 -7.91
CA TRP A 100 6.28 11.25 -7.92
C TRP A 100 6.27 9.99 -8.81
N SER A 101 6.87 10.07 -10.00
CA SER A 101 7.00 8.92 -10.91
C SER A 101 7.81 7.76 -10.31
N LYS A 102 8.88 8.05 -9.56
CA LYS A 102 9.70 7.04 -8.88
C LYS A 102 8.87 6.32 -7.80
N LEU A 103 8.05 7.06 -7.05
CA LEU A 103 7.17 6.48 -6.02
C LEU A 103 6.08 5.59 -6.62
N ILE A 104 5.44 6.00 -7.72
CA ILE A 104 4.49 5.14 -8.45
C ILE A 104 5.20 3.90 -8.98
N GLY A 105 6.40 4.06 -9.56
CA GLY A 105 7.23 2.95 -10.02
C GLY A 105 7.55 1.95 -8.90
N GLY A 106 7.86 2.44 -7.70
CA GLY A 106 8.03 1.60 -6.50
C GLY A 106 6.79 0.76 -6.17
N GLY A 107 5.60 1.36 -6.22
CA GLY A 107 4.34 0.63 -6.04
C GLY A 107 4.11 -0.45 -7.10
N LEU A 108 4.42 -0.16 -8.38
CA LEU A 108 4.32 -1.13 -9.48
C LEU A 108 5.32 -2.29 -9.33
N VAL A 109 6.56 -2.00 -8.92
CA VAL A 109 7.55 -3.04 -8.59
C VAL A 109 7.06 -3.89 -7.42
N GLY A 110 6.47 -3.27 -6.39
CA GLY A 110 5.87 -3.98 -5.27
C GLY A 110 4.74 -4.93 -5.70
N ALA A 111 3.88 -4.49 -6.62
CA ALA A 111 2.84 -5.33 -7.22
C ALA A 111 3.42 -6.54 -7.98
N CYS A 112 4.47 -6.35 -8.77
CA CYS A 112 5.18 -7.44 -9.45
C CYS A 112 5.83 -8.42 -8.45
N LEU A 113 6.46 -7.90 -7.38
CA LEU A 113 7.07 -8.72 -6.35
C LEU A 113 6.03 -9.56 -5.60
N PHE A 114 4.91 -8.97 -5.22
CA PHE A 114 3.80 -9.69 -4.61
C PHE A 114 3.32 -10.82 -5.51
N TYR A 115 3.04 -10.49 -6.78
CA TYR A 115 2.60 -11.47 -7.76
C TYR A 115 3.56 -12.65 -7.90
N LEU A 116 4.86 -12.36 -8.00
CA LEU A 116 5.89 -13.38 -8.08
C LEU A 116 5.90 -14.27 -6.83
N ILE A 117 5.87 -13.67 -5.63
CA ILE A 117 5.87 -14.38 -4.35
C ILE A 117 4.64 -15.27 -4.23
N THR A 118 3.43 -14.73 -4.41
CA THR A 118 2.19 -15.47 -4.15
C THR A 118 1.98 -16.60 -5.14
N ASN A 119 2.31 -16.41 -6.43
CA ASN A 119 2.19 -17.48 -7.42
C ASN A 119 3.28 -18.54 -7.23
N THR A 120 4.49 -18.14 -6.86
CA THR A 120 5.55 -19.10 -6.53
C THR A 120 5.17 -19.94 -5.31
N MET A 121 4.57 -19.33 -4.28
CA MET A 121 4.07 -20.06 -3.12
C MET A 121 2.89 -20.98 -3.48
N ALA A 122 1.95 -20.53 -4.33
CA ALA A 122 0.86 -21.38 -4.80
C ALA A 122 1.36 -22.63 -5.54
N TRP A 123 2.38 -22.47 -6.39
CA TRP A 123 3.05 -23.58 -7.08
C TRP A 123 3.83 -24.49 -6.11
N LEU A 124 4.63 -23.91 -5.20
CA LEU A 124 5.50 -24.65 -4.30
C LEU A 124 4.71 -25.43 -3.25
N LEU A 125 3.69 -24.81 -2.67
CA LEU A 125 2.89 -25.37 -1.60
C LEU A 125 1.75 -26.24 -2.14
N ASN A 126 1.21 -25.90 -3.32
CA ASN A 126 0.09 -26.56 -3.98
C ASN A 126 -1.01 -27.03 -3.00
N PRO A 127 -1.61 -26.12 -2.20
CA PRO A 127 -2.51 -26.49 -1.11
C PRO A 127 -3.79 -27.20 -1.55
N PHE A 128 -4.12 -27.17 -2.85
CA PHE A 128 -5.29 -27.82 -3.44
C PHE A 128 -4.92 -29.03 -4.31
N GLU A 129 -3.65 -29.48 -4.29
CA GLU A 129 -3.18 -30.65 -5.03
C GLU A 129 -3.47 -30.61 -6.54
N ASN A 130 -3.40 -29.42 -7.15
CA ASN A 130 -3.63 -29.24 -8.57
C ASN A 130 -2.57 -29.99 -9.38
N LYS A 131 -3.00 -30.84 -10.31
CA LYS A 131 -2.10 -31.68 -11.13
C LYS A 131 -1.31 -30.85 -12.13
N GLU A 132 -1.82 -29.69 -12.49
CA GLU A 132 -1.19 -28.78 -13.45
C GLU A 132 0.08 -28.12 -12.88
N TYR A 133 0.22 -28.05 -11.55
CA TYR A 133 1.43 -27.51 -10.89
C TYR A 133 2.51 -28.60 -10.75
N THR A 134 3.06 -29.00 -11.89
CA THR A 134 4.23 -29.90 -11.96
C THR A 134 5.43 -29.29 -11.22
N ARG A 135 6.26 -30.13 -10.60
CA ARG A 135 7.43 -29.70 -9.80
C ARG A 135 8.64 -29.31 -10.66
N ASP A 136 8.40 -28.56 -11.73
CA ASP A 136 9.39 -28.12 -12.70
C ASP A 136 9.13 -26.68 -13.17
N LEU A 137 9.97 -26.21 -14.09
CA LEU A 137 9.88 -24.85 -14.65
C LEU A 137 8.54 -24.61 -15.36
N SER A 138 7.98 -25.63 -16.01
CA SER A 138 6.72 -25.52 -16.74
C SER A 138 5.55 -25.28 -15.79
N GLY A 139 5.48 -26.00 -14.66
CA GLY A 139 4.46 -25.77 -13.64
C GLY A 139 4.57 -24.40 -12.98
N TRP A 140 5.80 -23.92 -12.76
CA TRP A 140 6.03 -22.57 -12.22
C TRP A 140 5.61 -21.47 -13.20
N LEU A 141 5.96 -21.59 -14.48
CA LEU A 141 5.53 -20.66 -15.53
C LEU A 141 4.01 -20.69 -15.72
N LEU A 142 3.38 -21.86 -15.58
CA LEU A 142 1.93 -21.99 -15.61
C LEU A 142 1.31 -21.18 -14.45
N ALA A 143 1.80 -21.33 -13.23
CA ALA A 143 1.34 -20.57 -12.08
C ALA A 143 1.49 -19.04 -12.29
N LEU A 144 2.56 -18.60 -12.94
CA LEU A 144 2.81 -17.19 -13.24
C LEU A 144 2.03 -16.62 -14.43
N THR A 145 1.28 -17.42 -15.17
CA THR A 145 0.57 -16.97 -16.37
C THR A 145 -0.91 -17.31 -16.31
N THR A 146 -1.22 -18.59 -16.33
CA THR A 146 -2.60 -19.09 -16.49
C THR A 146 -3.17 -19.59 -15.18
N GLY A 147 -2.34 -20.12 -14.27
CA GLY A 147 -2.83 -20.79 -13.08
C GLY A 147 -3.55 -22.10 -13.40
N THR A 148 -4.55 -22.44 -12.60
CA THR A 148 -5.28 -23.71 -12.67
C THR A 148 -6.57 -23.58 -13.48
N SER A 149 -7.05 -24.71 -13.98
CA SER A 149 -8.33 -24.75 -14.70
C SER A 149 -9.51 -24.39 -13.79
N GLY A 150 -10.52 -23.71 -14.35
CA GLY A 150 -11.73 -23.30 -13.63
C GLY A 150 -11.64 -21.98 -12.85
N LEU A 151 -10.47 -21.35 -12.79
CA LEU A 151 -10.28 -20.02 -12.22
C LEU A 151 -9.84 -19.00 -13.29
N PRO A 152 -10.07 -17.70 -13.07
CA PRO A 152 -9.51 -16.66 -13.93
C PRO A 152 -7.98 -16.76 -13.97
N PRO A 153 -7.35 -16.53 -15.13
CA PRO A 153 -5.92 -16.70 -15.24
C PRO A 153 -5.14 -15.66 -14.44
N THR A 154 -4.01 -16.10 -13.86
CA THR A 154 -3.25 -15.31 -12.88
C THR A 154 -2.73 -14.01 -13.45
N TRP A 155 -2.41 -13.94 -14.75
CA TRP A 155 -2.02 -12.70 -15.42
C TRP A 155 -3.09 -11.59 -15.31
N MET A 156 -4.38 -11.93 -15.23
CA MET A 156 -5.45 -10.94 -15.04
C MET A 156 -5.37 -10.32 -13.64
N PHE A 157 -4.96 -11.09 -12.64
CA PHE A 157 -4.73 -10.57 -11.30
C PHE A 157 -3.54 -9.63 -11.26
N LEU A 158 -2.44 -9.97 -11.97
CA LEU A 158 -1.31 -9.06 -12.13
C LEU A 158 -1.76 -7.76 -12.79
N ARG A 159 -2.49 -7.84 -13.91
CA ARG A 159 -2.99 -6.65 -14.61
C ARG A 159 -3.82 -5.75 -13.68
N ASN A 160 -4.80 -6.33 -12.99
CA ASN A 160 -5.67 -5.55 -12.10
C ASN A 160 -4.88 -4.95 -10.93
N THR A 161 -3.92 -5.70 -10.39
CA THR A 161 -3.04 -5.26 -9.30
C THR A 161 -2.08 -4.15 -9.73
N LEU A 162 -1.57 -4.19 -10.96
CA LEU A 162 -0.73 -3.12 -11.51
C LEU A 162 -1.53 -1.83 -11.70
N ILE A 163 -2.72 -1.94 -12.29
CA ILE A 163 -3.59 -0.78 -12.53
C ILE A 163 -4.02 -0.17 -11.19
N SER A 164 -4.58 -0.97 -10.29
CA SER A 164 -5.06 -0.47 -8.99
C SER A 164 -3.89 -0.01 -8.11
N GLY A 165 -2.80 -0.77 -8.08
CA GLY A 165 -1.59 -0.45 -7.33
C GLY A 165 -0.98 0.88 -7.77
N GLY A 166 -0.81 1.10 -9.07
CA GLY A 166 -0.33 2.37 -9.61
C GLY A 166 -1.28 3.54 -9.31
N LEU A 167 -2.58 3.35 -9.54
CA LEU A 167 -3.61 4.36 -9.29
C LEU A 167 -3.66 4.80 -7.82
N PHE A 168 -3.77 3.84 -6.90
CA PHE A 168 -3.89 4.14 -5.48
C PHE A 168 -2.56 4.61 -4.87
N THR A 169 -1.42 4.13 -5.37
CA THR A 169 -0.10 4.69 -4.97
C THR A 169 -0.01 6.15 -5.41
N GLY A 170 -0.40 6.46 -6.65
CA GLY A 170 -0.46 7.83 -7.15
C GLY A 170 -1.35 8.73 -6.29
N LEU A 171 -2.55 8.24 -5.94
CA LEU A 171 -3.50 8.93 -5.06
C LEU A 171 -2.89 9.21 -3.68
N PHE A 172 -2.33 8.20 -3.02
CA PHE A 172 -1.78 8.33 -1.66
C PHE A 172 -0.54 9.22 -1.63
N VAL A 173 0.35 9.11 -2.62
CA VAL A 173 1.52 9.98 -2.76
C VAL A 173 1.10 11.43 -3.03
N GLY A 174 0.11 11.63 -3.90
CA GLY A 174 -0.44 12.95 -4.19
C GLY A 174 -1.06 13.60 -2.94
N ALA A 175 -1.89 12.85 -2.21
CA ALA A 175 -2.49 13.29 -0.95
C ALA A 175 -1.42 13.63 0.10
N ALA A 176 -0.40 12.79 0.25
CA ALA A 176 0.69 13.04 1.19
C ALA A 176 1.45 14.33 0.86
N LYS A 177 1.84 14.53 -0.41
CA LYS A 177 2.52 15.76 -0.85
C LYS A 177 1.65 17.01 -0.67
N TRP A 178 0.35 16.91 -0.93
CA TRP A 178 -0.59 18.00 -0.73
C TRP A 178 -0.73 18.39 0.75
N ILE A 179 -0.85 17.39 1.62
CA ILE A 179 -0.94 17.60 3.07
C ILE A 179 0.35 18.23 3.59
N GLU A 180 1.52 17.72 3.21
CA GLU A 180 2.81 18.28 3.61
C GLU A 180 2.94 19.75 3.17
N ALA A 181 2.54 20.09 1.93
CA ALA A 181 2.56 21.48 1.46
C ALA A 181 1.63 22.41 2.25
N ARG A 182 0.47 21.91 2.71
CA ARG A 182 -0.48 22.69 3.52
C ARG A 182 0.01 22.89 4.95
N GLU A 183 0.66 21.88 5.53
CA GLU A 183 1.29 22.01 6.85
C GLU A 183 2.41 23.04 6.81
N THR A 184 3.27 23.02 5.78
CA THR A 184 4.35 24.01 5.62
C THR A 184 3.81 25.43 5.43
N ALA A 185 2.79 25.63 4.59
CA ALA A 185 2.21 26.96 4.40
C ALA A 185 1.55 27.50 5.69
N ALA A 186 0.88 26.64 6.46
CA ALA A 186 0.28 27.04 7.73
C ALA A 186 1.33 27.38 8.81
N GLU A 187 2.46 26.66 8.82
CA GLU A 187 3.60 26.98 9.70
C GLU A 187 4.20 28.35 9.32
N GLU A 188 4.44 28.60 8.02
CA GLU A 188 4.94 29.90 7.51
C GLU A 188 4.00 31.07 7.86
N GLU A 189 2.68 30.92 7.66
CA GLU A 189 1.69 31.94 8.06
C GLU A 189 1.71 32.22 9.56
N SER A 190 1.83 31.17 10.39
CA SER A 190 1.88 31.32 11.85
C SER A 190 3.17 31.97 12.35
N ASP A 191 4.31 31.70 11.72
CA ASP A 191 5.59 32.31 12.10
C ASP A 191 5.59 33.81 11.75
N THR A 192 4.97 34.19 10.63
CA THR A 192 4.84 35.58 10.19
C THR A 192 3.92 36.40 11.12
N GLU A 193 2.85 35.81 11.65
CA GLU A 193 1.92 36.46 12.57
C GLU A 193 2.50 36.63 13.99
N ASN A 194 3.50 35.81 14.36
CA ASN A 194 4.16 35.87 15.67
C ASN A 194 5.49 36.65 15.66
N GLU A 195 5.93 37.19 14.52
CA GLU A 195 7.03 38.16 14.50
C GLU A 195 6.56 39.46 15.18
N PRO A 196 7.24 39.93 16.26
CA PRO A 196 6.87 41.18 16.89
C PRO A 196 7.02 42.31 15.87
N GLU A 197 5.96 43.09 15.65
CA GLU A 197 6.04 44.36 14.92
C GLU A 197 7.18 45.16 15.51
N ASP A 198 8.26 45.32 14.73
CA ASP A 198 9.41 46.14 15.09
C ASP A 198 8.86 47.56 15.32
N ILE A 199 8.72 47.93 16.60
CA ILE A 199 8.30 49.27 17.01
C ILE A 199 9.44 50.19 16.54
N GLU A 200 9.27 50.81 15.38
CA GLU A 200 10.15 51.88 14.93
C GLU A 200 10.26 52.92 16.05
N PRO A 201 11.46 53.26 16.54
CA PRO A 201 11.60 54.26 17.58
C PRO A 201 11.15 55.59 16.99
N GLU A 202 10.00 56.08 17.48
CA GLU A 202 9.48 57.41 17.23
C GLU A 202 10.62 58.42 17.44
N LYS A 203 11.10 59.01 16.33
CA LYS A 203 12.14 60.03 16.36
C LYS A 203 11.59 61.23 17.11
N ALA A 204 11.93 61.33 18.40
CA ALA A 204 11.72 62.52 19.20
C ALA A 204 12.29 63.73 18.44
N THR A 205 11.39 64.56 17.95
CA THR A 205 11.71 65.82 17.28
C THR A 205 11.94 66.88 18.36
N VAL A 206 13.01 67.66 18.15
CA VAL A 206 13.67 68.64 19.03
C VAL A 206 12.73 69.70 19.59
#